data_AF-A0AAE7AV78-F1
#
_entry.id   AF-A0AAE7AV78-F1
#
_cell.length_a   1.000
_cell.length_b   1.000
_cell.length_c   1.000
_cell.angle_alpha   90.00
_cell.angle_beta   90.00
_cell.angle_gamma   90.00
#
_symmetry.space_group_name_H-M   'P 1'
#
loop_
_entity.id
_entity.type
_entity.pdbx_description
1 polymer ?
#
loop_
_entity_poly.entity_id
_entity_poly.type
_entity_poly.pdbx_seq_one_letter_code
_entity_poly.pdbx_strand_id
1 'polypeptide(L)'
;MRSPTTKSILAGLIATNISGCSLFFADEREPYYPLLRDSIYSDEELAVIETDNVLKSAVRHNDFVLVEDEARVNQSVDKVFAEAINNHAVSVEDLKGSQFHKGLEQIIKQFTCELYASKQPQDSVQLCPQSNQIVDNGLDYLPFEQGLRTAQRLSTIKQNKSDTLQLELFLKSTHERPLESLWGAVHELGHFKGSQLPPESLVLTINLKAYKKDNTEHTWRYMHPEPLIFFVVLPSVDHLVSRPNEIESMDFAYRSAKLLVVDSR
;
A
#
# COMPACT_ATOMS: atom_id res chain seq x y z
N MET A 1 -23.54 41.17 80.79
CA MET A 1 -24.37 40.00 81.17
C MET A 1 -24.71 39.21 79.91
N ARG A 2 -24.57 37.88 79.98
CA ARG A 2 -24.87 36.82 79.00
C ARG A 2 -23.80 36.39 77.98
N SER A 3 -23.27 35.22 78.35
CA SER A 3 -22.52 34.13 77.69
C SER A 3 -22.97 33.71 76.26
N PRO A 4 -22.16 32.89 75.55
CA PRO A 4 -22.17 32.66 74.10
C PRO A 4 -22.77 31.29 73.69
N THR A 5 -23.04 31.12 72.39
CA THR A 5 -23.33 29.87 71.65
C THR A 5 -23.56 30.29 70.18
N THR A 6 -23.13 29.67 69.07
CA THR A 6 -22.50 28.39 68.71
C THR A 6 -22.11 28.51 67.22
N LYS A 7 -21.03 27.81 66.78
CA LYS A 7 -20.91 26.91 65.60
C LYS A 7 -21.87 27.12 64.41
N SER A 8 -21.52 26.98 63.14
CA SER A 8 -20.36 26.42 62.45
C SER A 8 -20.48 26.76 60.96
N ILE A 9 -19.33 26.75 60.30
CA ILE A 9 -19.05 26.87 58.87
C ILE A 9 -19.89 25.89 58.04
N LEU A 10 -20.50 26.35 56.94
CA LEU A 10 -20.69 25.52 55.76
C LEU A 10 -20.61 26.37 54.49
N ALA A 11 -19.44 26.30 53.85
CA ALA A 11 -19.22 26.74 52.49
C ALA A 11 -19.84 25.70 51.54
N GLY A 12 -20.80 26.12 50.73
CA GLY A 12 -21.37 25.31 49.64
C GLY A 12 -20.81 25.81 48.31
N LEU A 13 -19.72 25.18 47.86
CA LEU A 13 -19.18 25.33 46.51
C LEU A 13 -20.22 24.90 45.47
N ILE A 14 -20.60 25.83 44.59
CA ILE A 14 -21.28 25.51 43.34
C ILE A 14 -20.23 24.84 42.45
N ALA A 15 -20.18 23.52 42.48
CA ALA A 15 -19.42 22.73 41.52
C ALA A 15 -20.13 22.83 40.16
N THR A 16 -19.64 23.72 39.31
CA THR A 16 -19.85 23.66 37.87
C THR A 16 -19.30 22.32 37.38
N ASN A 17 -20.18 21.34 37.16
CA ASN A 17 -19.87 20.15 36.37
C ASN A 17 -19.72 20.58 34.91
N ILE A 18 -18.58 21.18 34.59
CA ILE A 18 -18.07 21.22 33.23
C ILE A 18 -17.56 19.80 33.02
N SER A 19 -18.44 18.92 32.57
CA SER A 19 -18.07 17.65 31.97
C SER A 19 -17.31 18.00 30.70
N GLY A 20 -16.02 18.29 30.85
CA GLY A 20 -15.10 18.32 29.74
C GLY A 20 -15.10 16.93 29.16
N CYS A 21 -15.86 16.73 28.09
CA CYS A 21 -15.47 15.74 27.09
C CYS A 21 -14.09 16.22 26.61
N SER A 22 -13.04 15.73 27.25
CA SER A 22 -11.73 15.67 26.67
C SER A 22 -11.89 14.85 25.40
N LEU A 23 -12.18 15.55 24.32
CA LEU A 23 -11.95 15.10 22.97
C LEU A 23 -10.46 14.76 22.95
N PHE A 24 -10.16 13.48 23.18
CA PHE A 24 -8.97 12.86 22.62
C PHE A 24 -9.19 12.92 21.10
N PHE A 25 -8.94 14.10 20.51
CA PHE A 25 -8.41 14.12 19.17
C PHE A 25 -7.09 13.37 19.32
N ALA A 26 -7.09 12.09 18.96
CA ALA A 26 -5.84 11.46 18.58
C ALA A 26 -5.19 12.44 17.62
N ASP A 27 -3.95 12.86 17.89
CA ASP A 27 -3.19 13.74 17.01
C ASP A 27 -3.52 13.32 15.58
N GLU A 28 -4.16 14.22 14.83
CA GLU A 28 -4.44 14.03 13.42
C GLU A 28 -3.07 13.80 12.80
N ARG A 29 -2.75 12.52 12.61
CA ARG A 29 -1.49 12.07 12.04
C ARG A 29 -1.63 12.49 10.59
N GLU A 30 -1.18 13.71 10.27
CA GLU A 30 -1.29 14.26 8.93
C GLU A 30 0.07 14.31 8.23
N PRO A 31 0.15 13.89 6.95
CA PRO A 31 -0.78 12.98 6.25
C PRO A 31 -0.24 11.53 6.19
N TYR A 32 -1.09 10.58 6.55
CA TYR A 32 -0.83 9.13 6.47
C TYR A 32 -2.01 8.42 5.79
N TYR A 33 -1.72 7.34 5.05
CA TYR A 33 -2.76 6.55 4.40
C TYR A 33 -3.66 5.84 5.42
N PRO A 34 -4.91 5.50 5.05
CA PRO A 34 -5.80 4.69 5.89
C PRO A 34 -5.16 3.35 6.28
N LEU A 35 -5.55 2.85 7.45
CA LEU A 35 -5.04 1.58 7.98
C LEU A 35 -5.65 0.39 7.23
N LEU A 36 -4.80 -0.48 6.68
CA LEU A 36 -5.15 -1.75 6.04
C LEU A 36 -5.96 -2.62 7.00
N ARG A 37 -5.53 -2.68 8.26
CA ARG A 37 -6.21 -3.42 9.34
C ARG A 37 -7.70 -3.09 9.44
N ASP A 38 -8.03 -1.81 9.23
CA ASP A 38 -9.35 -1.25 9.45
C ASP A 38 -10.12 -1.05 8.11
N SER A 39 -9.50 -1.44 6.98
CA SER A 39 -10.10 -1.37 5.65
C SER A 39 -11.15 -2.45 5.41
N ILE A 40 -12.12 -2.18 4.54
CA ILE A 40 -13.24 -3.06 4.23
C ILE A 40 -12.78 -4.21 3.32
N TYR A 41 -12.92 -5.44 3.81
CA TYR A 41 -12.50 -6.67 3.13
C TYR A 41 -13.56 -7.21 2.16
N SER A 42 -14.84 -7.14 2.56
CA SER A 42 -15.96 -7.80 1.88
C SER A 42 -17.15 -6.87 1.69
N ASP A 43 -18.09 -7.28 0.84
CA ASP A 43 -19.36 -6.58 0.59
C ASP A 43 -20.23 -6.42 1.86
N GLU A 44 -19.97 -7.24 2.89
CA GLU A 44 -20.59 -7.14 4.23
C GLU A 44 -20.00 -6.03 5.11
N GLU A 45 -19.13 -5.16 4.57
CA GLU A 45 -18.48 -4.04 5.26
C GLU A 45 -17.59 -4.45 6.46
N LEU A 46 -17.20 -5.72 6.54
CA LEU A 46 -16.32 -6.22 7.60
C LEU A 46 -14.88 -5.78 7.39
N ALA A 47 -14.23 -5.36 8.48
CA ALA A 47 -12.83 -4.95 8.44
C ALA A 47 -11.88 -6.15 8.26
N VAL A 48 -10.70 -5.91 7.66
CA VAL A 48 -9.64 -6.93 7.48
C VAL A 48 -9.26 -7.60 8.80
N ILE A 49 -9.24 -6.87 9.92
CA ILE A 49 -8.88 -7.45 11.22
C ILE A 49 -9.95 -8.35 11.82
N GLU A 50 -11.21 -8.10 11.49
CA GLU A 50 -12.38 -8.81 11.99
C GLU A 50 -12.62 -10.10 11.22
N THR A 51 -12.14 -10.18 9.97
CA THR A 51 -12.27 -11.35 9.11
C THR A 51 -11.07 -12.28 9.20
N ASP A 52 -11.27 -13.58 9.01
CA ASP A 52 -10.17 -14.52 8.81
C ASP A 52 -9.87 -14.61 7.31
N ASN A 53 -8.95 -13.75 6.86
CA ASN A 53 -8.53 -13.67 5.47
C ASN A 53 -7.05 -14.05 5.29
N VAL A 54 -6.72 -14.45 4.06
CA VAL A 54 -5.39 -14.94 3.67
C VAL A 54 -4.29 -13.88 3.86
N LEU A 55 -4.61 -12.59 3.70
CA LEU A 55 -3.67 -11.49 3.91
C LEU A 55 -3.31 -11.33 5.39
N LYS A 56 -4.30 -11.29 6.27
CA LYS A 56 -4.13 -11.27 7.73
C LYS A 56 -3.31 -12.47 8.20
N SER A 57 -3.55 -13.66 7.63
CA SER A 57 -2.75 -14.85 7.93
C SER A 57 -1.28 -14.65 7.54
N ALA A 58 -0.99 -14.23 6.31
CA ALA A 58 0.37 -14.03 5.83
C ALA A 58 1.13 -12.97 6.65
N VAL A 59 0.47 -11.86 7.02
CA VAL A 59 1.04 -10.81 7.86
C VAL A 59 1.35 -11.33 9.28
N ARG A 60 0.43 -12.06 9.91
CA ARG A 60 0.62 -12.59 11.27
C ARG A 60 1.72 -13.63 11.36
N HIS A 61 1.89 -14.45 10.33
CA HIS A 61 2.89 -15.51 10.28
C HIS A 61 4.24 -15.05 9.71
N ASN A 62 4.34 -13.80 9.23
CA ASN A 62 5.54 -13.25 8.60
C ASN A 62 5.92 -13.97 7.30
N ASP A 63 4.90 -14.39 6.55
CA ASP A 63 5.07 -15.05 5.26
C ASP A 63 5.34 -14.02 4.18
N PHE A 64 6.60 -13.60 4.07
CA PHE A 64 7.05 -12.67 3.05
C PHE A 64 8.47 -12.98 2.55
N VAL A 65 8.77 -12.52 1.34
CA VAL A 65 10.11 -12.60 0.73
C VAL A 65 10.56 -11.22 0.29
N LEU A 66 11.87 -10.95 0.37
CA LEU A 66 12.42 -9.70 -0.15
C LEU A 66 12.24 -9.66 -1.67
N VAL A 67 11.75 -8.54 -2.19
CA VAL A 67 11.50 -8.37 -3.62
C VAL A 67 12.80 -8.45 -4.43
N GLU A 68 13.91 -7.91 -3.91
CA GLU A 68 15.23 -7.98 -4.55
C GLU A 68 15.77 -9.42 -4.70
N ASP A 69 15.24 -10.38 -3.93
CA ASP A 69 15.60 -11.78 -4.02
C ASP A 69 14.74 -12.49 -5.07
N GLU A 70 15.09 -12.28 -6.34
CA GLU A 70 14.34 -12.82 -7.48
C GLU A 70 14.14 -14.34 -7.39
N ALA A 71 15.11 -15.07 -6.83
CA ALA A 71 15.04 -16.52 -6.69
C ALA A 71 13.97 -16.94 -5.68
N ARG A 72 13.91 -16.33 -4.49
CA ARG A 72 12.87 -16.61 -3.50
C ARG A 72 11.49 -16.11 -3.95
N VAL A 73 11.43 -14.96 -4.63
CA VAL A 73 10.19 -14.49 -5.26
C VAL A 73 9.69 -15.52 -6.27
N ASN A 74 10.54 -16.01 -7.16
CA ASN A 74 10.18 -17.06 -8.12
C ASN A 74 9.70 -18.33 -7.42
N GLN A 75 10.32 -18.76 -6.31
CA GLN A 75 9.85 -19.92 -5.53
C GLN A 75 8.46 -19.71 -4.90
N SER A 76 8.04 -18.45 -4.70
CA SER A 76 6.76 -18.10 -4.09
C SER A 76 5.61 -17.90 -5.09
N VAL A 77 5.90 -17.70 -6.39
CA VAL A 77 4.92 -17.44 -7.46
C VAL A 77 3.77 -18.44 -7.45
N ASP A 78 4.09 -19.72 -7.27
CA ASP A 78 3.09 -20.81 -7.32
C ASP A 78 2.09 -20.76 -6.15
N LYS A 79 2.47 -20.10 -5.04
CA LYS A 79 1.58 -19.85 -3.90
C LYS A 79 0.80 -18.55 -4.08
N VAL A 80 1.50 -17.47 -4.43
CA VAL A 80 0.90 -16.12 -4.57
C VAL A 80 -0.18 -16.10 -5.65
N PHE A 81 0.03 -16.83 -6.75
CA PHE A 81 -0.90 -16.89 -7.88
C PHE A 81 -1.57 -18.26 -8.03
N ALA A 82 -1.69 -19.02 -6.94
CA ALA A 82 -2.18 -20.40 -6.98
C ALA A 82 -3.54 -20.53 -7.68
N GLU A 83 -4.51 -19.67 -7.36
CA GLU A 83 -5.82 -19.65 -8.00
C GLU A 83 -5.74 -19.46 -9.52
N ALA A 84 -4.95 -18.47 -9.97
CA ALA A 84 -4.79 -18.18 -11.40
C ALA A 84 -4.09 -19.32 -12.14
N ILE A 85 -3.08 -19.93 -11.51
CA ILE A 85 -2.35 -21.06 -12.08
C ILE A 85 -3.27 -22.29 -12.18
N ASN A 86 -4.02 -22.59 -11.13
CA ASN A 86 -4.96 -23.73 -11.09
C ASN A 86 -6.08 -23.57 -12.14
N ASN A 87 -6.54 -22.34 -12.36
CA ASN A 87 -7.53 -22.02 -13.39
C ASN A 87 -6.93 -21.90 -14.81
N HIS A 88 -5.64 -22.23 -14.99
CA HIS A 88 -4.89 -22.14 -16.26
C HIS A 88 -4.95 -20.74 -16.90
N ALA A 89 -5.17 -19.72 -16.07
CA ALA A 89 -5.26 -18.33 -16.50
C ALA A 89 -3.92 -17.80 -16.98
N VAL A 90 -2.84 -18.17 -16.28
CA VAL A 90 -1.48 -17.73 -16.58
C VAL A 90 -0.52 -18.90 -16.34
N SER A 91 0.53 -19.02 -17.16
CA SER A 91 1.58 -20.00 -16.90
C SER A 91 2.53 -19.47 -15.85
N VAL A 92 2.95 -20.37 -14.95
CA VAL A 92 3.92 -20.10 -13.90
C VAL A 92 5.21 -19.48 -14.47
N GLU A 93 5.65 -19.98 -15.62
CA GLU A 93 6.88 -19.55 -16.29
C GLU A 93 6.80 -18.09 -16.74
N ASP A 94 5.62 -17.61 -17.15
CA ASP A 94 5.42 -16.23 -17.55
C ASP A 94 5.58 -15.26 -16.36
N LEU A 95 5.25 -15.72 -15.15
CA LEU A 95 5.31 -14.97 -13.91
C LEU A 95 6.66 -15.09 -13.18
N LYS A 96 7.49 -16.08 -13.52
CA LYS A 96 8.86 -16.26 -13.01
C LYS A 96 9.93 -15.53 -13.84
N GLY A 97 9.52 -14.85 -14.91
CA GLY A 97 10.42 -14.21 -15.87
C GLY A 97 10.96 -12.84 -15.42
N SER A 98 12.07 -12.40 -16.03
CA SER A 98 12.70 -11.10 -15.73
C SER A 98 11.77 -9.90 -15.94
N GLN A 99 10.71 -10.04 -16.73
CA GLN A 99 9.76 -8.96 -16.98
C GLN A 99 8.89 -8.67 -15.75
N PHE A 100 8.55 -9.72 -14.98
CA PHE A 100 7.83 -9.56 -13.73
C PHE A 100 8.67 -8.76 -12.73
N HIS A 101 9.92 -9.20 -12.48
CA HIS A 101 10.84 -8.52 -11.57
C HIS A 101 11.11 -7.06 -11.97
N LYS A 102 11.38 -6.80 -13.26
CA LYS A 102 11.56 -5.43 -13.76
C LYS A 102 10.30 -4.58 -13.67
N GLY A 103 9.12 -5.17 -13.83
CA GLY A 103 7.85 -4.48 -13.64
C GLY A 103 7.67 -4.12 -12.17
N LEU A 104 7.94 -5.07 -11.29
CA LEU A 104 7.82 -4.93 -9.85
C LEU A 104 8.79 -3.88 -9.28
N GLU A 105 10.06 -3.94 -9.65
CA GLU A 105 11.06 -2.92 -9.31
C GLU A 105 10.54 -1.54 -9.70
N GLN A 106 10.08 -1.42 -10.94
CA GLN A 106 9.79 -0.11 -11.49
C GLN A 106 8.48 0.48 -10.97
N ILE A 107 7.47 -0.32 -10.65
CA ILE A 107 6.26 0.20 -10.01
C ILE A 107 6.52 0.66 -8.58
N ILE A 108 7.37 -0.06 -7.83
CA ILE A 108 7.82 0.33 -6.49
C ILE A 108 8.58 1.64 -6.55
N LYS A 109 9.55 1.76 -7.47
CA LYS A 109 10.35 2.97 -7.67
C LYS A 109 9.47 4.15 -8.08
N GLN A 110 8.53 3.96 -9.01
CA GLN A 110 7.65 5.04 -9.44
C GLN A 110 6.75 5.54 -8.30
N PHE A 111 6.12 4.63 -7.56
CA PHE A 111 5.31 4.98 -6.38
C PHE A 111 6.14 5.77 -5.37
N THR A 112 7.35 5.29 -5.06
CA THR A 112 8.22 5.89 -4.06
C THR A 112 8.68 7.28 -4.49
N CYS A 113 9.00 7.47 -5.76
CA CYS A 113 9.42 8.77 -6.27
C CYS A 113 8.29 9.80 -6.19
N GLU A 114 7.06 9.43 -6.55
CA GLU A 114 5.91 10.32 -6.43
C GLU A 114 5.60 10.66 -4.97
N LEU A 115 5.72 9.68 -4.07
CA LEU A 115 5.59 9.91 -2.63
C LEU A 115 6.68 10.86 -2.12
N TYR A 116 7.94 10.64 -2.53
CA TYR A 116 9.05 11.53 -2.17
C TYR A 116 8.80 12.96 -2.64
N ALA A 117 8.43 13.13 -3.92
CA ALA A 117 8.14 14.42 -4.56
C ALA A 117 6.97 15.15 -3.87
N SER A 118 5.93 14.43 -3.44
CA SER A 118 4.79 14.98 -2.70
C SER A 118 5.12 15.55 -1.30
N LYS A 119 6.37 15.40 -0.84
CA LYS A 119 6.88 16.01 0.39
C LYS A 119 7.95 17.06 0.15
N GLN A 120 8.35 17.27 -1.09
CA GLN A 120 9.37 18.25 -1.42
C GLN A 120 8.76 19.64 -1.63
N PRO A 121 9.55 20.70 -1.36
CA PRO A 121 9.17 22.06 -1.72
C PRO A 121 8.76 22.20 -3.20
N GLN A 122 7.79 23.09 -3.47
CA GLN A 122 7.26 23.33 -4.81
C GLN A 122 8.31 23.79 -5.82
N ASP A 123 9.38 24.43 -5.36
CA ASP A 123 10.50 24.93 -6.16
C ASP A 123 11.59 23.86 -6.42
N SER A 124 11.45 22.67 -5.86
CA SER A 124 12.31 21.54 -6.20
C SER A 124 11.95 20.97 -7.59
N VAL A 125 12.90 20.32 -8.25
CA VAL A 125 12.64 19.57 -9.49
C VAL A 125 12.92 18.11 -9.19
N GLN A 126 11.90 17.27 -9.35
CA GLN A 126 11.99 15.82 -9.12
C GLN A 126 11.75 15.11 -10.45
N LEU A 127 12.63 14.18 -10.80
CA LEU A 127 12.51 13.39 -12.02
C LEU A 127 12.29 11.93 -11.67
N CYS A 128 11.03 11.50 -11.77
CA CYS A 128 10.70 10.09 -11.57
C CYS A 128 11.02 9.25 -12.82
N PRO A 129 11.49 8.00 -12.63
CA PRO A 129 11.76 7.10 -13.74
C PRO A 129 10.52 6.91 -14.62
N GLN A 130 10.69 6.66 -15.91
CA GLN A 130 9.62 6.53 -16.92
C GLN A 130 8.78 7.76 -17.26
N SER A 131 8.38 8.59 -16.30
CA SER A 131 7.57 9.76 -16.67
C SER A 131 8.42 10.75 -17.44
N ASN A 132 9.72 10.91 -17.09
CA ASN A 132 10.57 12.05 -17.52
C ASN A 132 9.83 13.40 -17.41
N GLN A 133 8.75 13.42 -16.63
CA GLN A 133 7.86 14.54 -16.39
C GLN A 133 8.16 15.02 -14.99
N ILE A 134 8.21 16.33 -14.85
CA ILE A 134 8.26 16.97 -13.55
C ILE A 134 6.98 16.54 -12.82
N VAL A 135 7.15 15.88 -11.68
CA VAL A 135 6.02 15.53 -10.81
C VAL A 135 5.60 16.78 -10.06
N ASP A 136 4.28 16.97 -9.89
CA ASP A 136 3.75 18.08 -9.12
C ASP A 136 4.28 18.00 -7.67
N ASN A 137 5.11 18.96 -7.31
CA ASN A 137 5.60 19.12 -5.96
C ASN A 137 4.60 19.96 -5.17
N GLY A 138 4.55 19.74 -3.87
CA GLY A 138 3.61 20.39 -2.98
C GLY A 138 3.80 19.81 -1.61
N LEU A 139 3.90 20.64 -0.59
CA LEU A 139 4.10 20.16 0.77
C LEU A 139 2.82 19.46 1.25
N ASP A 140 3.01 18.37 1.98
CA ASP A 140 1.99 17.70 2.80
C ASP A 140 0.76 17.15 2.09
N TYR A 141 0.95 16.47 0.97
CA TYR A 141 -0.09 15.61 0.41
C TYR A 141 0.38 14.17 0.20
N LEU A 142 -0.56 13.25 -0.03
CA LEU A 142 -0.29 11.88 -0.44
C LEU A 142 -0.79 11.64 -1.88
N PRO A 143 0.00 11.02 -2.77
CA PRO A 143 -0.35 10.90 -4.20
C PRO A 143 -1.72 10.28 -4.48
N PHE A 144 -2.16 9.32 -3.67
CA PHE A 144 -3.46 8.64 -3.83
C PHE A 144 -4.62 9.31 -3.08
N GLU A 145 -4.36 10.20 -2.13
CA GLU A 145 -5.45 10.91 -1.43
C GLU A 145 -5.83 12.21 -2.13
N GLN A 146 -4.82 12.99 -2.52
CA GLN A 146 -5.02 14.37 -2.98
C GLN A 146 -4.26 14.66 -4.28
N GLY A 147 -3.47 13.70 -4.77
CA GLY A 147 -2.65 13.86 -5.97
C GLY A 147 -3.30 13.35 -7.26
N LEU A 148 -2.48 13.24 -8.30
CA LEU A 148 -2.87 12.74 -9.63
C LEU A 148 -3.45 11.31 -9.59
N ARG A 149 -3.06 10.53 -8.58
CA ARG A 149 -3.46 9.12 -8.43
C ARG A 149 -4.87 8.94 -7.89
N THR A 150 -5.55 10.05 -7.58
CA THR A 150 -7.00 10.03 -7.36
C THR A 150 -7.75 9.63 -8.62
N ALA A 151 -7.34 10.17 -9.78
CA ALA A 151 -7.98 9.93 -11.06
C ALA A 151 -7.22 8.96 -11.97
N GLN A 152 -5.88 8.89 -11.87
CA GLN A 152 -5.05 8.14 -12.82
C GLN A 152 -4.30 6.97 -12.18
N ARG A 153 -4.40 5.79 -12.77
CA ARG A 153 -3.59 4.62 -12.37
C ARG A 153 -2.11 4.91 -12.47
N LEU A 154 -1.35 4.45 -11.50
CA LEU A 154 0.09 4.29 -11.63
C LEU A 154 0.33 2.93 -12.29
N SER A 155 0.92 2.89 -13.48
CA SER A 155 1.12 1.65 -14.23
C SER A 155 2.51 1.54 -14.85
N THR A 156 2.94 0.31 -15.08
CA THR A 156 4.15 -0.04 -15.82
C THR A 156 3.87 -1.20 -16.74
N ILE A 157 4.47 -1.15 -17.94
CA ILE A 157 4.33 -2.19 -18.95
C ILE A 157 5.72 -2.76 -19.26
N LYS A 158 5.83 -4.08 -19.23
CA LYS A 158 7.05 -4.83 -19.52
C LYS A 158 6.80 -5.89 -20.58
N GLN A 159 7.48 -5.74 -21.70
CA GLN A 159 7.44 -6.67 -22.82
C GLN A 159 8.72 -7.53 -22.83
N ASN A 160 8.58 -8.81 -23.17
CA ASN A 160 9.74 -9.65 -23.39
C ASN A 160 10.44 -9.29 -24.72
N LYS A 161 11.72 -9.68 -24.85
CA LYS A 161 12.53 -9.37 -26.05
C LYS A 161 11.94 -9.92 -27.35
N SER A 162 11.15 -10.98 -27.25
CA SER A 162 10.53 -11.66 -28.38
C SER A 162 9.18 -11.06 -28.79
N ASP A 163 8.69 -10.04 -28.09
CA ASP A 163 7.37 -9.42 -28.34
C ASP A 163 6.22 -10.44 -28.31
N THR A 164 6.30 -11.44 -27.42
CA THR A 164 5.29 -12.49 -27.26
C THR A 164 4.58 -12.45 -25.92
N LEU A 165 5.15 -11.76 -24.92
CA LEU A 165 4.59 -11.60 -23.59
C LEU A 165 4.68 -10.13 -23.17
N GLN A 166 3.57 -9.59 -22.68
CA GLN A 166 3.49 -8.28 -22.04
C GLN A 166 2.85 -8.42 -20.67
N LEU A 167 3.49 -7.82 -19.67
CA LEU A 167 2.98 -7.71 -18.31
C LEU A 167 2.70 -6.24 -18.03
N GLU A 168 1.49 -5.94 -17.56
CA GLU A 168 1.09 -4.63 -17.06
C GLU A 168 0.87 -4.73 -15.56
N LEU A 169 1.72 -4.08 -14.77
CA LEU A 169 1.52 -3.95 -13.33
C LEU A 169 0.95 -2.56 -13.06
N PHE A 170 -0.04 -2.46 -12.18
CA PHE A 170 -0.65 -1.17 -11.86
C PHE A 170 -1.24 -1.09 -10.46
N LEU A 171 -1.27 0.12 -9.93
CA LEU A 171 -2.04 0.53 -8.76
C LEU A 171 -3.31 1.24 -9.27
N LYS A 172 -4.48 0.80 -8.78
CA LYS A 172 -5.77 1.42 -9.13
C LYS A 172 -5.81 2.86 -8.63
N SER A 173 -6.45 3.76 -9.38
CA SER A 173 -6.72 5.10 -8.83
C SER A 173 -7.80 5.04 -7.75
N THR A 174 -7.90 6.05 -6.89
CA THR A 174 -8.92 6.02 -5.83
C THR A 174 -10.34 6.18 -6.34
N HIS A 175 -10.54 6.79 -7.51
CA HIS A 175 -11.80 6.74 -8.24
C HIS A 175 -12.19 5.32 -8.68
N GLU A 176 -11.22 4.45 -8.97
CA GLU A 176 -11.49 3.07 -9.35
C GLU A 176 -11.72 2.17 -8.14
N ARG A 177 -10.88 2.33 -7.11
CA ARG A 177 -11.10 1.69 -5.82
C ARG A 177 -10.71 2.61 -4.66
N PRO A 178 -11.66 2.95 -3.77
CA PRO A 178 -11.42 3.84 -2.63
C PRO A 178 -10.42 3.23 -1.64
N LEU A 179 -9.69 4.07 -0.89
CA LEU A 179 -8.68 3.62 0.08
C LEU A 179 -9.30 3.00 1.34
N GLU A 180 -10.59 3.23 1.58
CA GLU A 180 -11.38 2.56 2.62
C GLU A 180 -11.55 1.07 2.33
N SER A 181 -11.37 0.63 1.07
CA SER A 181 -11.39 -0.78 0.68
C SER A 181 -10.00 -1.40 0.78
N LEU A 182 -9.94 -2.68 1.16
CA LEU A 182 -8.73 -3.50 1.04
C LEU A 182 -8.09 -3.42 -0.36
N TRP A 183 -8.92 -3.31 -1.39
CA TRP A 183 -8.49 -3.29 -2.79
C TRP A 183 -8.03 -1.91 -3.26
N GLY A 184 -8.01 -0.91 -2.36
CA GLY A 184 -7.34 0.36 -2.56
C GLY A 184 -5.85 0.17 -2.84
N ALA A 185 -5.25 1.11 -3.55
CA ALA A 185 -3.89 0.97 -4.05
C ALA A 185 -2.81 0.92 -2.96
N VAL A 186 -3.03 1.61 -1.84
CA VAL A 186 -2.04 1.75 -0.78
C VAL A 186 -2.70 1.97 0.58
N HIS A 187 -2.12 1.37 1.62
CA HIS A 187 -2.53 1.52 3.01
C HIS A 187 -1.32 1.57 3.93
N GLU A 188 -1.48 2.10 5.14
CA GLU A 188 -0.58 1.77 6.25
C GLU A 188 -0.99 0.43 6.87
N LEU A 189 -0.04 -0.41 7.28
CA LEU A 189 -0.36 -1.77 7.72
C LEU A 189 -1.28 -1.80 8.96
N GLY A 190 -0.98 -1.00 9.97
CA GLY A 190 -1.58 -1.12 11.30
C GLY A 190 -1.03 -2.30 12.12
N HIS A 191 -1.41 -2.38 13.40
CA HIS A 191 -0.87 -3.40 14.30
C HIS A 191 -1.56 -4.76 14.11
N PHE A 192 -0.81 -5.78 13.70
CA PHE A 192 -1.22 -7.18 13.69
C PHE A 192 -0.41 -7.99 14.71
N LYS A 193 -1.11 -8.62 15.68
CA LYS A 193 -0.47 -9.49 16.67
C LYS A 193 0.33 -10.61 16.00
N GLY A 194 1.62 -10.71 16.31
CA GLY A 194 2.54 -11.72 15.74
C GLY A 194 3.33 -11.26 14.52
N SER A 195 2.93 -10.14 13.90
CA SER A 195 3.68 -9.52 12.80
C SER A 195 4.98 -8.89 13.30
N GLN A 196 6.05 -9.11 12.54
CA GLN A 196 7.34 -8.44 12.63
C GLN A 196 7.42 -7.20 11.73
N LEU A 197 6.41 -6.98 10.88
CA LEU A 197 6.31 -5.79 10.05
C LEU A 197 5.88 -4.59 10.92
N PRO A 198 6.58 -3.45 10.84
CA PRO A 198 6.17 -2.25 11.54
C PRO A 198 4.74 -1.82 11.17
N PRO A 199 3.90 -1.39 12.12
CA PRO A 199 2.53 -0.93 11.85
C PRO A 199 2.44 0.22 10.82
N GLU A 200 3.45 1.07 10.77
CA GLU A 200 3.58 2.19 9.85
C GLU A 200 4.07 1.79 8.44
N SER A 201 4.30 0.50 8.19
CA SER A 201 4.72 0.02 6.87
C SER A 201 3.63 0.27 5.84
N LEU A 202 4.01 0.68 4.64
CA LEU A 202 3.06 0.84 3.54
C LEU A 202 2.78 -0.51 2.88
N VAL A 203 1.53 -0.78 2.53
CA VAL A 203 1.12 -1.99 1.80
C VAL A 203 0.53 -1.55 0.47
N LEU A 204 1.19 -1.94 -0.62
CA LEU A 204 0.74 -1.71 -1.97
C LEU A 204 -0.09 -2.90 -2.47
N THR A 205 -1.28 -2.62 -2.99
CA THR A 205 -2.12 -3.61 -3.68
C THR A 205 -1.85 -3.53 -5.18
N ILE A 206 -0.94 -4.39 -5.68
CA ILE A 206 -0.51 -4.38 -7.07
C ILE A 206 -1.40 -5.32 -7.88
N ASN A 207 -1.92 -4.79 -8.98
CA ASN A 207 -2.72 -5.52 -9.95
C ASN A 207 -1.83 -5.87 -11.15
N LEU A 208 -1.98 -7.06 -11.70
CA LEU A 208 -1.21 -7.57 -12.84
C LEU A 208 -2.14 -8.07 -13.93
N LYS A 209 -1.96 -7.55 -15.14
CA LYS A 209 -2.53 -8.11 -16.36
C LYS A 209 -1.41 -8.70 -17.20
N ALA A 210 -1.63 -9.92 -17.68
CA ALA A 210 -0.74 -10.58 -18.61
C ALA A 210 -1.40 -10.71 -19.98
N TYR A 211 -0.62 -10.41 -21.01
CA TYR A 211 -1.03 -10.48 -22.40
C TYR A 211 -0.03 -11.35 -23.17
N LYS A 212 -0.54 -12.22 -24.02
CA LYS A 212 0.28 -13.01 -24.95
C LYS A 212 -0.10 -12.71 -26.38
N LYS A 213 0.90 -12.69 -27.24
CA LYS A 213 0.71 -12.61 -28.69
C LYS A 213 0.58 -14.02 -29.24
N ASP A 214 -0.47 -14.28 -30.01
CA ASP A 214 -0.60 -15.55 -30.71
C ASP A 214 0.45 -15.61 -31.85
N ASN A 215 1.06 -16.77 -32.05
CA ASN A 215 2.10 -17.00 -33.06
C ASN A 215 1.55 -16.86 -34.49
N THR A 216 0.23 -16.95 -34.66
CA THR A 216 -0.44 -16.91 -35.98
C THR A 216 -1.06 -15.55 -36.29
N GLU A 217 -1.68 -14.89 -35.32
CA GLU A 217 -2.53 -13.71 -35.56
C GLU A 217 -1.88 -12.36 -35.24
N HIS A 218 -0.68 -12.35 -34.64
CA HIS A 218 0.02 -11.12 -34.20
C HIS A 218 -0.81 -10.19 -33.28
N THR A 219 -1.96 -10.66 -32.78
CA THR A 219 -2.86 -9.93 -31.88
C THR A 219 -2.56 -10.28 -30.43
N TRP A 220 -2.57 -9.26 -29.58
CA TRP A 220 -2.48 -9.43 -28.13
C TRP A 220 -3.79 -9.98 -27.58
N ARG A 221 -3.70 -11.07 -26.81
CA ARG A 221 -4.82 -11.66 -26.09
C ARG A 221 -4.57 -11.61 -24.59
N TYR A 222 -5.60 -11.22 -23.85
CA TYR A 222 -5.61 -11.31 -22.40
C TYR A 222 -5.49 -12.76 -21.98
N MET A 223 -4.61 -13.00 -21.01
CA MET A 223 -4.46 -14.33 -20.43
C MET A 223 -5.56 -14.61 -19.39
N HIS A 224 -5.98 -13.59 -18.64
CA HIS A 224 -7.05 -13.67 -17.65
C HIS A 224 -7.98 -12.44 -17.75
N PRO A 225 -9.32 -12.61 -17.61
CA PRO A 225 -10.26 -11.49 -17.66
C PRO A 225 -10.09 -10.50 -16.51
N GLU A 226 -9.74 -10.99 -15.31
CA GLU A 226 -9.51 -10.15 -14.14
C GLU A 226 -8.01 -9.96 -13.85
N PRO A 227 -7.58 -8.79 -13.36
CA PRO A 227 -6.20 -8.62 -12.94
C PRO A 227 -5.86 -9.55 -11.78
N LEU A 228 -4.69 -10.17 -11.82
CA LEU A 228 -4.13 -10.86 -10.67
C LEU A 228 -3.73 -9.83 -9.61
N ILE A 229 -3.93 -10.13 -8.32
CA ILE A 229 -3.66 -9.18 -7.24
C ILE A 229 -2.62 -9.79 -6.30
N PHE A 230 -1.65 -8.98 -5.89
CA PHE A 230 -0.67 -9.34 -4.87
C PHE A 230 -0.23 -8.11 -4.08
N PHE A 231 0.39 -8.35 -2.92
CA PHE A 231 0.68 -7.29 -1.96
C PHE A 231 2.19 -7.13 -1.76
N VAL A 232 2.65 -5.88 -1.78
CA VAL A 232 4.04 -5.52 -1.48
C VAL A 232 4.07 -4.59 -0.29
N VAL A 233 4.87 -4.93 0.70
CA VAL A 233 5.12 -4.09 1.87
C VAL A 233 6.38 -3.27 1.66
N LEU A 234 6.25 -1.96 1.82
CA LEU A 234 7.34 -0.98 1.81
C LEU A 234 7.56 -0.41 3.22
N PRO A 235 8.73 0.21 3.47
CA PRO A 235 8.92 1.05 4.64
C PRO A 235 7.85 2.16 4.76
N SER A 236 7.75 2.76 5.94
CA SER A 236 6.85 3.88 6.19
C SER A 236 7.12 5.11 5.33
N VAL A 237 6.10 5.96 5.18
CA VAL A 237 6.23 7.27 4.51
C VAL A 237 7.46 8.01 5.04
N ASP A 238 7.58 8.15 6.37
CA ASP A 238 8.68 8.86 7.03
C ASP A 238 10.05 8.32 6.62
N HIS A 239 10.22 7.00 6.58
CA HIS A 239 11.50 6.40 6.18
C HIS A 239 11.83 6.61 4.70
N LEU A 240 10.82 6.61 3.83
CA LEU A 240 10.98 6.81 2.39
C LEU A 240 11.32 8.27 2.07
N VAL A 241 10.63 9.22 2.69
CA VAL A 241 10.77 10.65 2.40
C VAL A 241 11.98 11.27 3.11
N SER A 242 12.49 10.65 4.18
CA SER A 242 13.70 11.09 4.87
C SER A 242 15.01 10.75 4.14
N ARG A 243 14.96 10.15 2.95
CA ARG A 243 16.18 9.84 2.19
C ARG A 243 16.78 11.13 1.62
N PRO A 244 18.10 11.16 1.30
CA PRO A 244 18.77 12.37 0.83
C PRO A 244 18.26 12.92 -0.50
N ASN A 245 17.71 12.05 -1.36
CA ASN A 245 17.15 12.39 -2.66
C ASN A 245 16.19 11.28 -3.13
N GLU A 246 15.48 11.54 -4.23
CA GLU A 246 14.49 10.64 -4.82
C GLU A 246 15.11 9.32 -5.30
N ILE A 247 16.35 9.33 -5.79
CA ILE A 247 17.06 8.12 -6.26
C ILE A 247 17.35 7.18 -5.10
N GLU A 248 17.93 7.72 -4.02
CA GLU A 248 18.20 6.96 -2.80
C GLU A 248 16.90 6.47 -2.14
N SER A 249 15.82 7.26 -2.22
CA SER A 249 14.47 6.84 -1.80
C SER A 249 13.99 5.62 -2.57
N MET A 250 14.03 5.69 -3.90
CA MET A 250 13.64 4.60 -4.78
C MET A 250 14.43 3.32 -4.57
N ASP A 251 15.75 3.42 -4.48
CA ASP A 251 16.63 2.26 -4.29
C ASP A 251 16.50 1.69 -2.87
N PHE A 252 16.28 2.53 -1.87
CA PHE A 252 15.98 2.07 -0.51
C PHE A 252 14.64 1.33 -0.45
N ALA A 253 13.59 1.87 -1.09
CA ALA A 253 12.27 1.23 -1.13
C ALA A 253 12.34 -0.14 -1.78
N TYR A 254 12.97 -0.25 -2.96
CA TYR A 254 13.08 -1.51 -3.69
C TYR A 254 13.83 -2.59 -2.89
N ARG A 255 14.99 -2.26 -2.30
CA ARG A 255 15.78 -3.20 -1.49
C ARG A 255 15.07 -3.65 -0.22
N SER A 256 14.24 -2.77 0.35
CA SER A 256 13.49 -3.04 1.58
C SER A 256 12.12 -3.67 1.34
N ALA A 257 11.66 -3.69 0.08
CA ALA A 257 10.34 -4.15 -0.29
C ALA A 257 10.19 -5.66 -0.03
N LYS A 258 9.02 -6.04 0.48
CA LYS A 258 8.68 -7.43 0.80
C LYS A 258 7.41 -7.83 0.05
N LEU A 259 7.48 -8.88 -0.75
CA LEU A 259 6.30 -9.51 -1.34
C LEU A 259 5.64 -10.39 -0.27
N LEU A 260 4.36 -10.15 0.02
CA LEU A 260 3.59 -11.03 0.90
C LEU A 260 3.26 -12.33 0.16
N VAL A 261 3.59 -13.46 0.78
CA VAL A 261 3.28 -14.79 0.25
C VAL A 261 1.90 -15.20 0.77
N VAL A 262 0.88 -14.64 0.12
CA VAL A 262 -0.52 -14.95 0.41
C VAL A 262 -0.90 -16.24 -0.33
N ASP A 263 -1.18 -17.30 0.42
CA ASP A 263 -1.63 -18.57 -0.15
C ASP A 263 -3.15 -18.51 -0.41
N SER A 264 -3.55 -18.54 -1.68
CA SER A 264 -4.95 -18.46 -2.11
C SER A 264 -5.61 -19.82 -2.34
N ARG A 265 -4.99 -20.92 -1.88
CA ARG A 265 -5.50 -22.29 -2.00
C ARG A 265 -6.55 -22.66 -0.95
#